data_AF-A0A6H0CT44-F1
#
_entry.id   AF-A0A6H0CT44-F1
#
_cell.length_a   1.000
_cell.length_b   1.000
_cell.length_c   1.000
_cell.angle_alpha   90.00
_cell.angle_beta   90.00
_cell.angle_gamma   90.00
#
_symmetry.space_group_name_H-M   'P 1'
#
loop_
_entity.id
_entity.type
_entity.pdbx_description
1 polymer ?
#
loop_
_entity_poly.entity_id
_entity_poly.type
_entity_poly.pdbx_seq_one_letter_code
_entity_poly.pdbx_strand_id
1 'polypeptide(L)'
;MKTLILLFAAAAVFVTPTALIWLLGRRARIPGRLLIGFLVAGWLTVFAGGALSQRAQPVLFPDTSPCYGTRGTPVSRYFPPDSFCRHADGELRTVNGPNARLVFWTAAGGTTVMAVAAAFARRRRP
;
A
#
# COMPACT_ATOMS: atom_id res chain seq x y z
N MET A 1 22.83 -19.59 2.55
CA MET A 1 21.59 -19.64 3.36
C MET A 1 20.82 -18.31 3.34
N LYS A 2 21.43 -17.16 3.63
CA LYS A 2 20.76 -15.84 3.61
C LYS A 2 20.06 -15.51 2.29
N THR A 3 20.70 -15.79 1.15
CA THR A 3 20.11 -15.61 -0.20
C THR A 3 18.90 -16.52 -0.45
N LEU A 4 18.95 -17.77 0.00
CA LEU A 4 17.82 -18.71 -0.11
C LEU A 4 16.63 -18.23 0.72
N ILE A 5 16.86 -17.77 1.95
CA ILE A 5 15.82 -17.21 2.81
C ILE A 5 15.16 -15.99 2.15
N LEU A 6 15.96 -15.08 1.58
CA LEU A 6 15.43 -13.92 0.86
C LEU A 6 14.60 -14.31 -0.36
N LEU A 7 15.03 -15.32 -1.13
CA LEU A 7 14.28 -15.84 -2.28
C LEU A 7 12.95 -16.47 -1.86
N PHE A 8 12.93 -17.26 -0.78
CA PHE A 8 11.70 -17.84 -0.26
C PHE A 8 10.76 -16.77 0.29
N ALA A 9 11.28 -15.77 1.01
CA ALA A 9 10.49 -14.66 1.49
C ALA A 9 9.90 -13.85 0.32
N ALA A 10 10.69 -13.56 -0.70
CA ALA A 10 10.21 -12.87 -1.90
C ALA A 10 9.14 -13.67 -2.65
N ALA A 11 9.32 -14.99 -2.79
CA ALA A 11 8.34 -15.86 -3.39
C ALA A 11 7.02 -15.86 -2.60
N ALA A 12 7.09 -16.02 -1.28
CA ALA A 12 5.92 -16.04 -0.40
C ALA A 12 5.17 -14.70 -0.40
N VAL A 13 5.89 -13.59 -0.36
CA VAL A 13 5.30 -12.25 -0.24
C VAL A 13 4.80 -11.73 -1.58
N PHE A 14 5.53 -11.94 -2.69
CA PHE A 14 5.19 -11.35 -3.99
C PHE A 14 4.54 -12.35 -4.95
N VAL A 15 5.13 -13.53 -5.10
CA VAL A 15 4.75 -14.49 -6.14
C VAL A 15 3.45 -15.20 -5.75
N THR A 16 3.37 -15.72 -4.53
CA THR A 16 2.21 -16.48 -4.06
C THR A 16 0.90 -15.68 -4.11
N PRO A 17 0.78 -14.46 -3.54
CA PRO A 17 -0.47 -13.71 -3.62
C PRO A 17 -0.80 -13.28 -5.04
N THR A 18 0.19 -12.88 -5.85
CA THR A 18 -0.03 -12.53 -7.26
C THR A 18 -0.58 -13.71 -8.05
N ALA A 19 0.05 -14.89 -7.90
CA ALA A 19 -0.37 -16.11 -8.57
C ALA A 19 -1.76 -16.56 -8.11
N LEU A 20 -2.05 -16.50 -6.81
CA LEU A 20 -3.34 -16.87 -6.26
C LEU A 20 -4.47 -15.96 -6.78
N ILE A 21 -4.27 -14.65 -6.73
CA ILE A 21 -5.24 -13.67 -7.28
C ILE A 21 -5.44 -13.90 -8.77
N TRP A 22 -4.34 -14.14 -9.52
CA TRP A 22 -4.43 -14.42 -10.95
C TRP A 22 -5.23 -15.70 -11.23
N LEU A 23 -4.90 -16.81 -10.57
CA LEU A 23 -5.58 -18.10 -10.76
C LEU A 23 -7.06 -18.02 -10.39
N LEU A 24 -7.39 -17.42 -9.25
CA LEU A 24 -8.78 -17.21 -8.81
C LEU A 24 -9.53 -16.31 -9.79
N GLY A 25 -8.89 -15.24 -10.26
CA GLY A 25 -9.45 -14.32 -11.23
C GLY A 25 -9.74 -14.99 -12.57
N ARG A 26 -8.80 -15.81 -13.07
CA ARG A 26 -8.98 -16.60 -14.29
C ARG A 26 -10.08 -17.64 -14.13
N ARG A 27 -10.15 -18.33 -12.98
CA ARG A 27 -11.23 -19.27 -12.65
C ARG A 27 -12.59 -18.58 -12.61
N ALA A 28 -12.65 -17.36 -12.08
CA ALA A 28 -13.83 -16.50 -12.11
C ALA A 28 -14.11 -15.85 -13.48
N ARG A 29 -13.35 -16.21 -14.52
CA ARG A 29 -13.41 -15.69 -15.88
C ARG A 29 -13.23 -14.17 -15.97
N ILE A 30 -12.54 -13.52 -15.04
CA ILE A 30 -12.31 -12.07 -15.09
C ILE A 30 -11.43 -11.71 -16.31
N PRO A 31 -11.74 -10.65 -17.08
CA PRO A 31 -10.89 -10.16 -18.16
C PRO A 31 -9.45 -9.92 -17.68
N GLY A 32 -8.47 -10.42 -18.44
CA GLY A 32 -7.05 -10.31 -18.07
C GLY A 32 -6.60 -8.87 -17.80
N ARG A 33 -7.11 -7.90 -18.58
CA ARG A 33 -6.80 -6.46 -18.39
C ARG A 33 -7.22 -5.94 -17.01
N LEU A 34 -8.37 -6.37 -16.48
CA LEU A 34 -8.84 -5.97 -15.15
C LEU A 34 -8.00 -6.63 -14.05
N LEU A 35 -7.58 -7.89 -14.24
CA LEU A 35 -6.68 -8.56 -13.30
C LEU A 35 -5.30 -7.90 -13.26
N ILE A 36 -4.74 -7.55 -14.42
CA ILE A 36 -3.46 -6.81 -14.50
C ILE A 36 -3.61 -5.46 -13.78
N GLY A 37 -4.66 -4.69 -14.09
CA GLY A 37 -4.91 -3.41 -13.45
C GLY A 37 -5.07 -3.53 -11.92
N PHE A 38 -5.81 -4.54 -11.45
CA PHE A 38 -5.98 -4.83 -10.03
C PHE A 38 -4.65 -5.16 -9.35
N LEU A 39 -3.84 -6.04 -9.95
CA LEU A 39 -2.55 -6.44 -9.39
C LEU A 39 -1.56 -5.28 -9.34
N VAL A 40 -1.46 -4.49 -10.42
CA VAL A 40 -0.58 -3.31 -10.46
C VAL A 40 -1.00 -2.28 -9.41
N ALA A 41 -2.29 -1.92 -9.35
CA ALA A 41 -2.80 -0.96 -8.38
C ALA A 41 -2.64 -1.47 -6.93
N GLY A 42 -2.90 -2.77 -6.70
CA GLY A 42 -2.72 -3.41 -5.40
C GLY A 42 -1.26 -3.37 -4.95
N TRP A 43 -0.32 -3.75 -5.81
CA TRP A 43 1.11 -3.67 -5.49
C TRP A 43 1.58 -2.24 -5.24
N LEU A 44 1.16 -1.27 -6.06
CA LEU A 44 1.45 0.14 -5.82
C LEU A 44 0.93 0.61 -4.46
N THR A 45 -0.27 0.15 -4.06
CA THR A 45 -0.85 0.46 -2.76
C THR A 45 -0.01 -0.12 -1.62
N VAL A 46 0.44 -1.37 -1.74
CA VAL A 46 1.30 -2.03 -0.74
C VAL A 46 2.64 -1.31 -0.61
N PHE A 47 3.31 -1.00 -1.73
CA PHE A 47 4.61 -0.31 -1.70
C PHE A 47 4.50 1.11 -1.17
N ALA A 48 3.51 1.88 -1.65
CA ALA A 48 3.26 3.23 -1.13
C ALA A 48 2.90 3.17 0.35
N GLY A 49 1.98 2.31 0.76
CA GLY A 49 1.57 2.14 2.16
C GLY A 49 2.74 1.76 3.05
N GLY A 50 3.60 0.83 2.62
CA GLY A 50 4.81 0.43 3.34
C GLY A 50 5.79 1.60 3.52
N ALA A 51 6.11 2.32 2.45
CA ALA A 51 7.00 3.48 2.52
C ALA A 51 6.46 4.59 3.44
N LEU A 52 5.16 4.87 3.36
CA LEU A 52 4.50 5.87 4.22
C LEU A 52 4.44 5.41 5.69
N SER A 53 4.33 4.10 5.93
CA SER A 53 4.37 3.51 7.28
C SER A 53 5.73 3.68 7.93
N GLN A 54 6.80 3.49 7.17
CA GLN A 54 8.16 3.64 7.68
C GLN A 54 8.39 5.08 8.18
N ARG A 55 7.97 6.08 7.41
CA ARG A 55 8.08 7.50 7.82
C ARG A 55 7.27 7.82 9.07
N ALA A 56 6.17 7.12 9.29
CA ALA A 56 5.32 7.27 10.46
C ALA A 56 5.90 6.62 11.74
N GLN A 57 6.97 5.83 11.64
CA GLN A 57 7.55 5.06 12.73
C GLN A 57 8.95 5.58 13.13
N PRO A 58 9.04 6.67 13.91
CA PRO A 58 10.32 7.28 14.25
C PRO A 58 11.28 6.37 15.02
N VAL A 59 10.77 5.44 15.83
CA VAL A 59 11.61 4.51 16.61
C VAL A 59 12.23 3.43 15.73
N LEU A 60 11.49 2.93 14.74
CA LEU A 60 11.94 1.83 13.88
C LEU A 60 12.73 2.34 12.66
N PHE A 61 12.43 3.56 12.20
CA PHE A 61 13.05 4.17 11.03
C PHE A 61 13.45 5.63 11.32
N PRO A 62 14.49 5.82 12.15
CA PRO A 62 14.93 7.15 12.58
C PRO A 62 15.36 8.04 11.40
N ASP A 63 16.06 7.46 10.41
CA ASP A 63 16.64 8.20 9.30
C ASP A 63 15.61 8.71 8.28
N THR A 64 14.41 8.10 8.24
CA THR A 64 13.37 8.44 7.25
C THR A 64 12.16 9.11 7.87
N SER A 65 12.06 9.12 9.20
CA SER A 65 10.94 9.73 9.91
C SER A 65 11.20 11.21 10.21
N PRO A 66 10.38 12.13 9.69
CA PRO A 66 10.49 13.56 10.02
C PRO A 66 10.17 13.88 11.49
N CYS A 67 9.79 12.87 12.28
CA CYS A 67 9.41 13.00 13.69
C CYS A 67 10.52 12.52 14.63
N TYR A 68 11.56 11.90 14.08
CA TYR A 68 12.69 11.44 14.87
C TYR A 68 13.47 12.62 15.46
N GLY A 69 13.83 12.54 16.75
CA GLY A 69 14.60 13.58 17.45
C GLY A 69 13.84 14.88 17.76
N THR A 70 12.63 15.08 17.23
CA THR A 70 11.77 16.18 17.68
C THR A 70 11.24 15.87 19.08
N ARG A 71 11.12 16.87 19.98
CA ARG A 71 10.34 16.73 21.25
C ARG A 71 8.85 16.45 21.02
N GLY A 72 8.46 16.29 19.76
CA GLY A 72 7.12 16.02 19.30
C GLY A 72 6.68 14.60 19.60
N THR A 73 5.41 14.44 20.00
CA THR A 73 4.79 13.12 20.08
C THR A 73 4.24 12.72 18.71
N PRO A 74 4.51 11.49 18.22
CA PRO A 74 3.88 10.99 17.01
C PRO A 74 2.38 10.83 17.24
N VAL A 75 1.56 11.30 16.30
CA VAL A 75 0.09 11.19 16.35
C VAL A 75 -0.40 10.53 15.06
N SER A 76 -0.61 9.22 15.08
CA SER A 76 -1.21 8.50 13.96
C SER A 76 -2.73 8.51 14.10
N ARG A 77 -3.46 9.11 13.14
CA ARG A 77 -4.92 9.21 13.25
C ARG A 77 -5.63 7.92 12.87
N TYR A 78 -5.21 7.22 11.82
CA TYR A 78 -5.95 6.03 11.34
C TYR A 78 -5.12 5.03 10.53
N PHE A 79 -4.34 5.49 9.56
CA PHE A 79 -3.60 4.63 8.62
C PHE A 79 -2.30 5.33 8.21
N PRO A 80 -1.23 4.59 7.85
CA PRO A 80 0.06 5.13 7.43
C PRO A 80 0.06 6.38 6.53
N PRO A 81 -0.75 6.50 5.46
CA PRO A 81 -0.81 7.72 4.65
C PRO A 81 -1.24 8.98 5.42
N ASP A 82 -1.93 8.82 6.56
CA ASP A 82 -2.56 9.89 7.35
C ASP A 82 -1.91 10.03 8.74
N SER A 83 -0.59 9.90 8.80
CA SER A 83 0.20 10.12 10.02
C SER A 83 0.63 11.58 10.17
N PHE A 84 0.60 12.09 11.41
CA PHE A 84 0.98 13.45 11.77
C PHE A 84 2.02 13.44 12.89
N CYS A 85 2.80 14.51 12.94
CA CYS A 85 3.72 14.76 14.04
C CYS A 85 3.48 16.14 14.62
N ARG A 86 3.29 16.14 15.95
CA ARG A 86 3.14 17.37 16.72
C ARG A 86 4.52 17.98 16.89
N HIS A 87 4.73 19.19 16.40
CA HIS A 87 6.01 19.88 16.51
C HIS A 87 6.10 20.66 17.83
N ALA A 88 7.27 21.22 18.13
CA ALA A 88 7.53 21.95 19.39
C ALA A 88 6.70 23.24 19.53
N ASP A 89 6.21 23.78 18.41
CA ASP A 89 5.25 24.89 18.33
C ASP A 89 3.80 24.44 18.61
N GLY A 90 3.56 23.14 18.84
CA GLY A 90 2.24 22.56 19.07
C GLY A 90 1.48 22.18 17.80
N GLU A 91 1.98 22.58 16.62
CA GLU A 91 1.33 22.36 15.34
C GLU A 91 1.41 20.91 14.88
N LEU A 92 0.33 20.40 14.28
CA LEU A 92 0.27 19.07 13.68
C LEU A 92 0.64 19.16 12.20
N ARG A 93 1.76 18.57 11.82
CA ARG A 93 2.20 18.53 10.42
C ARG A 93 2.15 17.10 9.89
N THR A 94 1.69 16.96 8.65
CA THR A 94 1.64 15.66 7.98
C THR A 94 3.05 15.12 7.72
N VAL A 95 3.26 13.85 8.05
CA VAL A 95 4.54 13.14 7.86
C VAL A 95 4.82 12.85 6.38
N ASN A 96 3.74 12.65 5.61
CA ASN A 96 3.81 12.09 4.28
C ASN A 96 3.57 13.13 3.17
N GLY A 97 3.15 14.35 3.54
CA GLY A 97 2.79 15.40 2.59
C GLY A 97 1.55 15.07 1.75
N PRO A 98 0.96 16.07 1.07
CA PRO A 98 -0.26 15.88 0.29
C PRO A 98 -0.05 15.00 -0.95
N ASN A 99 1.10 15.10 -1.62
CA ASN A 99 1.38 14.37 -2.86
C ASN A 99 1.50 12.86 -2.64
N ALA A 100 2.20 12.41 -1.59
CA ALA A 100 2.36 10.98 -1.35
C ALA A 100 1.05 10.33 -0.88
N ARG A 101 0.24 11.09 -0.12
CA ARG A 101 -1.12 10.71 0.24
C ARG A 101 -2.01 10.54 -1.00
N LEU A 102 -1.91 11.47 -1.96
CA LEU A 102 -2.64 11.38 -3.22
C LEU A 102 -2.26 10.12 -3.99
N VAL A 103 -0.96 9.84 -4.17
CA VAL A 103 -0.49 8.63 -4.86
C VAL A 103 -1.04 7.36 -4.21
N PHE A 104 -1.00 7.26 -2.87
CA PHE A 104 -1.56 6.12 -2.15
C PHE A 104 -3.07 5.95 -2.41
N TRP A 105 -3.84 7.02 -2.24
CA TRP A 105 -5.30 6.95 -2.42
C TRP A 105 -5.71 6.70 -3.87
N THR A 106 -4.96 7.20 -4.85
CA THR A 106 -5.17 6.87 -6.26
C THR A 106 -4.95 5.38 -6.53
N ALA A 107 -3.87 4.80 -6.00
CA ALA A 107 -3.60 3.37 -6.13
C ALA A 107 -4.67 2.51 -5.42
N ALA A 108 -5.05 2.88 -4.19
CA ALA A 108 -6.08 2.18 -3.42
C ALA A 108 -7.46 2.27 -4.10
N GLY A 109 -7.81 3.46 -4.60
CA GLY A 109 -9.03 3.68 -5.37
C GLY A 109 -9.04 2.88 -6.66
N GLY A 110 -7.94 2.85 -7.41
CA GLY A 110 -7.78 2.05 -8.62
C GLY A 110 -8.01 0.55 -8.36
N THR A 111 -7.48 0.02 -7.26
CA THR A 111 -7.69 -1.38 -6.84
C THR A 111 -9.19 -1.66 -6.63
N THR A 112 -9.89 -0.78 -5.92
CA THR A 112 -11.34 -0.89 -5.68
C THR A 112 -12.16 -0.80 -6.97
N VAL A 113 -11.84 0.16 -7.84
CA VAL A 113 -12.51 0.33 -9.14
C VAL A 113 -12.35 -0.92 -10.01
N MET A 114 -11.15 -1.50 -10.07
CA MET A 114 -10.89 -2.71 -10.84
C MET A 114 -11.67 -3.92 -10.30
N ALA A 115 -11.79 -4.05 -8.96
CA ALA A 115 -12.59 -5.09 -8.34
C ALA A 115 -14.09 -4.96 -8.67
N VAL A 116 -14.63 -3.74 -8.58
CA VAL A 116 -16.01 -3.43 -8.93
C VAL A 116 -16.27 -3.68 -10.42
N ALA A 117 -15.37 -3.20 -11.29
CA ALA A 117 -15.45 -3.42 -12.73
C ALA A 117 -15.41 -4.93 -13.07
N ALA A 118 -14.58 -5.70 -12.38
CA ALA A 118 -14.54 -7.16 -12.53
C ALA A 118 -15.86 -7.82 -12.12
N ALA A 119 -16.49 -7.38 -11.03
CA ALA A 119 -17.79 -7.87 -10.60
C ALA A 119 -18.89 -7.58 -11.64
N PHE A 120 -18.91 -6.37 -12.22
CA PHE A 120 -19.84 -6.02 -13.29
C PHE A 120 -19.56 -6.79 -14.59
N ALA A 121 -18.30 -6.93 -14.99
CA ALA A 121 -17.91 -7.69 -16.16
C ALA A 121 -18.32 -9.17 -16.05
N ARG A 122 -18.32 -9.73 -14.83
CA ARG A 122 -18.82 -11.09 -14.57
C ARG A 122 -20.34 -11.19 -14.72
N ARG A 123 -21.09 -10.21 -14.22
CA ARG A 123 -22.57 -10.18 -14.29
C ARG A 123 -23.11 -10.00 -15.71
N ARG A 124 -22.34 -9.35 -16.60
CA ARG A 124 -22.73 -9.10 -18.00
C ARG A 124 -22.38 -10.25 -18.95
N ARG A 125 -21.78 -11.33 -18.45
CA ARG A 125 -21.57 -12.54 -19.24
C ARG A 125 -22.77 -13.46 -19.04
N PRO A 126 -23.44 -13.88 -20.13
CA PRO A 126 -24.55 -14.84 -20.05
C PRO A 126 -24.08 -16.18 -19.49
#